data_AF-A0A509LIR2-F1
#
_entry.id   AF-A0A509LIR2-F1
#
_cell.length_a   1.000
_cell.length_b   1.000
_cell.length_c   1.000
_cell.angle_alpha   90.00
_cell.angle_beta   90.00
_cell.angle_gamma   90.00
#
_symmetry.space_group_name_H-M   'P 1'
#
loop_
_entity.id
_entity.type
_entity.pdbx_description
1 polymer ?
#
loop_
_entity_poly.entity_id
_entity_poly.type
_entity_poly.pdbx_seq_one_letter_code
_entity_poly.pdbx_strand_id
1 'polypeptide(L)' 'MRYRTGHKHYFDQCGIVLDGQIEIYIGEERKLLNPIESYFIPSGVQHGWKTFNKSVKLLDTSLKEPK' A
#
# COMPACT_ATOMS: atom_id res chain seq x y z
N MET A 1 -3.46 0.79 -16.82
CA MET A 1 -2.59 0.96 -15.64
C MET A 1 -3.08 2.17 -14.86
N ARG A 2 -3.48 2.01 -13.59
CA ARG A 2 -3.92 3.12 -12.74
C ARG A 2 -2.88 3.32 -11.63
N TYR A 3 -2.27 4.50 -11.58
CA TYR A 3 -1.40 4.91 -10.48
C TYR A 3 -2.26 5.56 -9.41
N ARG A 4 -2.17 5.11 -8.16
CA ARG A 4 -2.58 5.98 -7.05
C ARG A 4 -1.42 6.94 -6.78
N THR A 5 -1.73 8.23 -6.80
CA THR A 5 -0.76 9.29 -6.47
C THR A 5 -0.16 9.02 -5.10
N GLY A 6 1.16 9.15 -5.00
CA GLY A 6 1.85 8.99 -3.74
C GLY A 6 1.36 9.96 -2.68
N HIS A 7 1.29 9.48 -1.45
CA HIS A 7 1.00 10.30 -0.29
C HIS A 7 1.84 9.84 0.90
N LYS A 8 1.74 10.60 1.99
CA LYS A 8 2.32 10.30 3.29
C LYS A 8 1.33 10.70 4.36
N HIS A 9 1.38 10.02 5.50
CA HIS A 9 0.57 10.31 6.68
C HIS A 9 1.42 10.12 7.94
N TYR A 10 1.00 10.70 9.07
CA TYR A 10 1.76 10.69 10.33
C TYR A 10 1.42 9.52 11.26
N PHE A 11 0.77 8.48 10.74
CA PHE A 11 0.52 7.22 11.43
C PHE A 11 1.14 6.05 10.68
N ASP A 12 1.33 4.93 11.37
CA ASP A 12 1.71 3.68 10.72
C ASP A 12 0.49 3.01 10.06
N GLN A 13 0.72 2.40 8.90
CA GLN A 13 -0.27 1.58 8.21
C GLN A 13 0.35 0.24 7.85
N CYS A 14 -0.40 -0.84 7.97
CA CYS A 14 -0.04 -2.11 7.38
C CYS A 14 -1.23 -2.70 6.62
N GLY A 15 -0.94 -3.62 5.71
CA GLY A 15 -1.97 -4.27 4.93
C GLY A 15 -1.53 -5.57 4.33
N ILE A 16 -2.50 -6.29 3.77
CA ILE A 16 -2.31 -7.56 3.07
C ILE A 16 -3.07 -7.53 1.74
N VAL A 17 -2.47 -8.10 0.70
CA VAL A 17 -3.14 -8.31 -0.58
C VAL A 17 -4.08 -9.52 -0.42
N LEU A 18 -5.39 -9.29 -0.49
CA LEU A 18 -6.37 -10.38 -0.42
C LEU A 18 -6.61 -11.03 -1.79
N ASP A 19 -6.57 -10.24 -2.85
CA ASP A 19 -6.76 -10.70 -4.23
C ASP A 19 -6.13 -9.72 -5.22
N GLY A 20 -5.67 -10.22 -6.36
CA GLY A 20 -4.94 -9.46 -7.38
C GLY A 20 -3.46 -9.25 -7.05
N GLN A 21 -2.83 -8.28 -7.72
CA GLN A 21 -1.40 -7.98 -7.60
C GLN A 21 -1.17 -6.47 -7.63
N ILE A 22 -0.25 -5.98 -6.80
CA ILE A 22 0.18 -4.59 -6.78
C ILE A 22 1.70 -4.49 -6.90
N GLU A 23 2.18 -3.42 -7.53
CA GLU A 23 3.53 -2.93 -7.24
C GLU A 23 3.36 -1.78 -6.24
N ILE A 24 3.86 -1.99 -5.03
CA ILE A 24 3.90 -1.00 -3.96
C ILE A 24 5.28 -0.34 -3.96
N TYR A 25 5.32 0.95 -3.62
CA TYR A 25 6.55 1.61 -3.24
C TYR A 25 6.40 2.27 -1.87
N ILE A 26 7.46 2.19 -1.07
CA ILE A 26 7.54 2.72 0.30
C ILE A 26 8.93 3.35 0.43
N GLY A 27 8.97 4.68 0.45
CA GLY A 27 10.21 5.42 0.28
C GLY A 27 10.82 5.14 -1.09
N GLU A 28 12.05 4.64 -1.10
CA GLU A 28 12.79 4.26 -2.33
C GLU A 28 12.56 2.79 -2.72
N GLU A 29 12.01 1.97 -1.81
CA GLU A 29 11.80 0.56 -2.06
C GLU A 29 10.59 0.34 -2.97
N ARG A 30 10.71 -0.61 -3.91
CA ARG A 30 9.61 -1.10 -4.74
C ARG A 30 9.50 -2.61 -4.64
N LYS A 31 8.28 -3.10 -4.43
CA LYS A 31 7.97 -4.53 -4.30
C LYS A 31 6.74 -4.89 -5.11
N LEU A 32 6.78 -6.02 -5.79
CA LEU A 32 5.61 -6.66 -6.38
C LEU A 32 5.01 -7.59 -5.33
N LEU A 33 3.77 -7.35 -4.91
CA LEU A 33 3.08 -8.16 -3.91
C LEU A 33 1.92 -8.93 -4.53
N ASN A 34 1.88 -10.22 -4.21
CA ASN A 34 0.89 -11.21 -4.61
C ASN A 34 -0.11 -11.46 -3.47
N PRO A 35 -1.21 -12.20 -3.72
CA PRO A 35 -2.15 -12.54 -2.66
C PRO A 35 -1.47 -13.19 -1.45
N ILE A 36 -1.92 -12.81 -0.26
CA ILE A 36 -1.43 -13.23 1.07
C ILE A 36 -0.09 -12.58 1.48
N GLU A 37 0.56 -11.81 0.61
CA GLU A 37 1.73 -11.02 0.99
C GLU A 37 1.31 -9.69 1.65
N SER A 38 2.05 -9.30 2.68
CA SER A 38 1.79 -8.11 3.50
C SER A 38 2.82 -7.00 3.28
N TYR A 39 2.42 -5.78 3.62
CA TYR A 39 3.31 -4.61 3.68
C TYR A 39 3.12 -3.83 4.98
N PHE A 40 4.16 -3.09 5.34
CA PHE A 40 4.17 -2.14 6.43
C PHE A 40 4.70 -0.80 5.92
N ILE A 41 3.94 0.26 6.15
CA ILE A 41 4.23 1.64 5.80
C ILE A 41 4.49 2.39 7.11
N PRO A 42 5.75 2.78 7.37
CA PRO A 42 6.06 3.62 8.52
C PRO A 42 5.49 5.04 8.37
N SER A 43 5.12 5.64 9.51
CA SER A 43 4.73 7.04 9.60
C SER A 43 5.75 7.97 8.93
N GLY A 44 5.23 8.97 8.19
CA GLY A 44 6.02 9.98 7.51
C GLY A 44 6.68 9.53 6.19
N VAL A 45 6.60 8.24 5.84
CA VAL A 45 7.22 7.71 4.62
C VAL A 45 6.29 7.86 3.42
N GLN A 46 6.79 8.43 2.33
CA GLN A 46 6.07 8.55 1.06
C GLN A 46 5.81 7.16 0.47
N HIS A 47 4.57 6.86 0.13
CA HIS A 47 4.20 5.55 -0.38
C HIS A 47 3.03 5.62 -1.36
N GLY A 48 2.80 4.52 -2.07
CA GLY A 48 1.71 4.36 -3.01
C GLY A 48 1.81 3.04 -3.73
N TRP A 49 0.85 2.77 -4.61
CA TRP A 49 0.85 1.55 -5.41
C TRP A 49 0.22 1.77 -6.78
N LYS A 50 0.54 0.86 -7.69
CA LYS A 50 -0.14 0.75 -8.99
C LYS A 50 -0.75 -0.63 -9.12
N THR A 51 -1.88 -0.68 -9.83
CA THR A 51 -2.53 -1.94 -10.22
C THR A 51 -2.29 -2.20 -11.71
N PHE A 52 -2.43 -3.47 -12.08
CA PHE A 52 -2.28 -3.92 -13.46
C PHE A 52 -3.66 -4.03 -14.16
N ASN A 53 -3.91 -5.14 -14.84
CA ASN A 53 -5.10 -5.34 -15.68
C ASN A 53 -6.30 -5.95 -14.91
N LYS A 54 -6.07 -6.42 -13.68
CA LYS A 54 -7.10 -7.00 -12.81
C LYS A 54 -7.39 -6.07 -11.63
N SER A 55 -8.62 -6.16 -11.14
CA SER A 55 -9.00 -5.56 -9.86
C SER A 55 -8.15 -6.14 -8.73
N VAL A 56 -7.96 -5.35 -7.69
CA VAL A 56 -7.18 -5.73 -6.50
C VAL A 56 -8.05 -5.50 -5.27
N LYS A 57 -7.98 -6.42 -4.30
CA LYS A 57 -8.57 -6.27 -2.98
C LYS A 57 -7.46 -6.25 -1.93
N LEU A 58 -7.42 -5.20 -1.13
CA LEU A 58 -6.49 -5.02 -0.01
C LEU A 58 -7.28 -4.96 1.29
N LEU A 59 -6.70 -5.49 2.37
CA LEU A 59 -7.14 -5.20 3.72
C LEU A 59 -6.06 -4.35 4.38
N ASP A 60 -6.42 -3.11 4.72
CA ASP A 60 -5.55 -2.17 5.41
C ASP A 60 -5.99 -2.00 6.86
N THR A 61 -5.02 -1.89 7.75
CA THR A 61 -5.19 -1.46 9.14
C THR A 61 -4.25 -0.31 9.43
N SER A 62 -4.79 0.78 9.96
CA SER A 62 -4.02 1.95 10.37
C SER A 62 -4.55 2.50 11.68
N LEU A 63 -3.72 3.28 12.37
CA LEU A 63 -4.22 4.09 13.47
C LEU A 63 -5.15 5.17 12.90
N LYS A 64 -6.28 5.38 13.58
CA LYS A 64 -7.16 6.49 13.26
C LYS A 64 -6.42 7.80 13.55
N GLU A 65 -6.35 8.71 12.57
CA GLU A 65 -5.84 10.06 12.84
C GLU A 65 -6.68 10.71 13.95
N PRO A 66 -6.05 11.25 15.00
CA PRO A 66 -6.71 12.17 15.90
C PRO A 66 -7.28 13.32 15.07
N LYS A 67 -8.57 13.61 15.24
CA LYS A 67 -9.21 14.78 14.60
C LYS A 67 -8.70 16.08 15.21
#